data_AF-A0A9X5N917-F1
#
_entry.id   AF-A0A9X5N917-F1
#
_cell.length_a   1.000
_cell.length_b   1.000
_cell.length_c   1.000
_cell.angle_alpha   90.00
_cell.angle_beta   90.00
_cell.angle_gamma   90.00
#
_symmetry.space_group_name_H-M   'P 1'
#
loop_
_entity.id
_entity.type
_entity.pdbx_description
1 polymer ?
#
loop_
_entity_poly.entity_id
_entity_poly.type
_entity_poly.pdbx_seq_one_letter_code
_entity_poly.pdbx_strand_id
1 'polypeptide(L)'
;MKDYMDKVLPLGSVVRLGLKEEEDVEYVITTRGLLLDENTFYDYGGVLHPVGLTEETYKLFNHTDIAEVKFEGYRNKIEGQFAAKFKMWRNEFVEKVIEKNKKQQQAQELEIKGKKEI
;
A
#
# COMPACT_ATOMS: atom_id res chain seq x y z
N MET A 1 -5.69 8.48 -15.59
CA MET A 1 -5.02 8.06 -14.34
C MET A 1 -5.51 6.65 -14.04
N LYS A 2 -4.60 5.69 -13.86
CA LYS A 2 -5.01 4.31 -13.55
C LYS A 2 -5.52 4.29 -12.11
N ASP A 3 -6.72 3.75 -11.89
CA ASP A 3 -7.27 3.64 -10.54
C ASP A 3 -6.69 2.39 -9.88
N TYR A 4 -5.84 2.57 -8.88
CA TYR A 4 -5.17 1.49 -8.15
C TYR A 4 -5.87 1.15 -6.83
N MET A 5 -6.91 1.90 -6.46
CA MET A 5 -7.60 1.75 -5.19
C MET A 5 -9.05 2.20 -5.32
N ASP A 6 -10.00 1.26 -5.33
CA ASP A 6 -11.42 1.55 -5.50
C ASP A 6 -11.93 2.50 -4.41
N LYS A 7 -11.59 2.23 -3.15
CA LYS A 7 -11.90 3.08 -2.00
C LYS A 7 -10.79 3.09 -0.95
N VAL A 8 -10.60 4.21 -0.27
CA VAL A 8 -9.73 4.26 0.92
C VAL A 8 -10.51 3.76 2.12
N LEU A 9 -9.99 2.70 2.75
CA LEU A 9 -10.54 2.17 3.99
C LEU A 9 -10.20 3.09 5.20
N PRO A 10 -11.16 3.33 6.11
CA PRO A 10 -10.90 4.06 7.35
C PRO A 10 -9.98 3.29 8.29
N LEU A 11 -9.34 4.02 9.20
CA LEU A 11 -8.68 3.38 10.34
C LEU A 11 -9.69 2.57 11.16
N GLY A 12 -9.22 1.47 11.73
CA GLY A 12 -10.06 0.52 12.45
C GLY A 12 -10.82 -0.47 11.56
N SER A 13 -10.68 -0.40 10.23
CA SER A 13 -11.21 -1.44 9.35
C SER A 13 -10.49 -2.77 9.61
N VAL A 14 -11.24 -3.87 9.59
CA VAL A 14 -10.71 -5.23 9.72
C VAL A 14 -10.68 -5.88 8.35
N VAL A 15 -9.52 -6.38 7.96
CA VAL A 15 -9.28 -6.94 6.63
C VAL A 15 -8.55 -8.28 6.70
N ARG A 16 -8.74 -9.10 5.66
CA ARG A 16 -7.98 -10.32 5.40
C ARG A 16 -7.17 -10.12 4.13
N LEU A 17 -5.91 -10.55 4.16
CA LEU A 17 -5.00 -10.46 3.01
C LEU A 17 -5.07 -11.73 2.15
N GLY A 18 -4.80 -11.62 0.86
CA GLY A 18 -4.88 -12.72 -0.11
C GLY A 18 -3.71 -13.69 -0.13
N LEU A 19 -2.93 -13.79 0.95
CA LEU A 19 -1.78 -14.69 1.05
C LEU A 19 -2.24 -16.05 1.58
N LYS A 20 -1.89 -17.15 0.88
CA LYS A 20 -2.34 -18.52 1.21
C LYS A 20 -1.97 -18.97 2.64
N GLU A 21 -0.88 -18.45 3.19
CA GLU A 21 -0.41 -18.79 4.54
C GLU A 21 -1.12 -17.98 5.64
N GLU A 22 -1.90 -16.97 5.26
CA GLU A 22 -2.57 -16.01 6.17
C GLU A 22 -4.10 -16.03 5.98
N GLU A 23 -4.67 -17.13 5.46
CA GLU A 23 -6.10 -17.22 5.09
C GLU A 23 -7.05 -16.97 6.27
N ASP A 24 -6.66 -17.30 7.50
CA ASP A 24 -7.45 -17.05 8.71
C ASP A 24 -6.91 -15.91 9.58
N VAL A 25 -6.01 -15.09 9.03
CA VAL A 25 -5.43 -13.95 9.73
C VAL A 25 -6.18 -12.67 9.36
N GLU A 26 -6.55 -11.91 10.39
CA GLU A 26 -7.22 -10.63 10.26
C GLU A 26 -6.33 -9.52 10.79
N TYR A 27 -6.37 -8.37 10.10
CA TYR A 27 -5.62 -7.18 10.46
C TYR A 27 -6.55 -6.00 10.68
N VAL A 28 -6.31 -5.24 11.75
CA VAL A 28 -6.91 -3.91 11.96
C VAL A 28 -6.00 -2.87 11.32
N ILE A 29 -6.52 -2.08 10.37
CA ILE A 29 -5.77 -0.97 9.76
C ILE A 29 -5.55 0.13 10.81
N THR A 30 -4.29 0.43 11.09
CA THR A 30 -3.87 1.47 12.05
C THR A 30 -3.08 2.61 11.40
N THR A 31 -2.58 2.42 10.18
CA THR A 31 -1.77 3.39 9.45
C THR A 31 -2.17 3.46 7.97
N ARG A 32 -2.00 4.63 7.35
CA ARG A 32 -2.28 4.88 5.92
C ARG A 32 -1.16 5.67 5.26
N GLY A 33 -0.76 5.27 4.07
CA GLY A 33 0.21 5.97 3.23
C GLY A 33 1.59 6.08 3.84
N LEU A 34 2.20 4.93 4.14
CA LEU A 34 3.52 4.89 4.72
C LEU A 34 4.59 4.95 3.62
N LEU A 35 5.45 5.96 3.69
CA LEU A 35 6.65 6.07 2.87
C LEU A 35 7.85 5.61 3.70
N LEU A 36 8.41 4.44 3.39
CA LEU A 36 9.58 3.90 4.11
C LEU A 36 10.88 4.54 3.63
N ASP A 37 10.98 4.79 2.33
CA ASP A 37 12.11 5.42 1.66
C ASP A 37 11.63 6.10 0.36
N GLU A 38 12.52 6.67 -0.45
CA GLU A 38 12.15 7.40 -1.67
C GLU A 38 11.38 6.56 -2.72
N ASN A 39 11.45 5.24 -2.64
CA ASN A 39 10.95 4.31 -3.65
C ASN A 39 9.95 3.28 -3.08
N THR A 40 9.82 3.18 -1.75
CA THR A 40 8.98 2.18 -1.09
C THR A 40 7.81 2.82 -0.36
N PHE A 41 6.60 2.58 -0.88
CA PHE A 41 5.35 3.09 -0.33
C PHE A 41 4.34 1.96 -0.12
N TYR A 42 3.63 2.00 1.00
CA TYR A 42 2.53 1.08 1.31
C TYR A 42 1.24 1.87 1.57
N ASP A 43 0.14 1.39 0.99
CA ASP A 43 -1.17 2.00 1.21
C ASP A 43 -1.60 1.92 2.68
N TYR A 44 -1.30 0.79 3.35
CA TYR A 44 -1.75 0.50 4.70
C TYR A 44 -0.66 -0.11 5.59
N GLY A 45 -0.84 0.11 6.88
CA GLY A 45 -0.23 -0.69 7.93
C GLY A 45 -1.29 -1.12 8.94
N GLY A 46 -1.13 -2.31 9.51
CA GLY A 46 -2.09 -2.89 10.43
C GLY A 46 -1.47 -3.81 11.47
N VAL A 47 -2.28 -4.14 12.47
CA VAL A 47 -1.94 -5.02 13.58
C VAL A 47 -2.84 -6.24 13.58
N LEU A 48 -2.36 -7.36 14.11
CA LEU A 48 -3.14 -8.59 14.19
C LEU A 48 -4.42 -8.40 15.01
N HIS A 49 -5.53 -8.98 14.55
CA HIS A 49 -6.75 -9.13 15.34
C HIS A 49 -6.83 -10.54 15.93
N PRO A 50 -7.21 -10.73 17.21
CA PRO A 50 -7.49 -9.71 18.24
C PRO A 50 -6.24 -9.28 19.04
N VAL A 51 -5.05 -9.81 18.72
CA VAL A 51 -3.83 -9.66 19.55
C VAL A 51 -3.34 -8.21 19.67
N GLY A 52 -3.43 -7.43 18.59
CA GLY A 52 -2.92 -6.07 18.50
C GLY A 52 -1.43 -5.98 18.12
N LEU A 53 -0.82 -4.86 18.50
CA LEU A 53 0.59 -4.58 18.24
C LEU A 53 1.49 -5.29 19.27
N THR A 54 2.46 -6.04 18.77
CA THR A 54 3.57 -6.62 19.53
C THR A 54 4.88 -6.28 18.82
N GLU A 55 6.01 -6.71 19.34
CA GLU A 55 7.33 -6.45 18.73
C GLU A 55 7.43 -6.94 17.27
N GLU A 56 6.66 -7.97 16.88
CA GLU A 56 6.80 -8.64 15.58
C GLU A 56 5.55 -8.57 14.68
N THR A 57 4.44 -7.96 15.15
CA THR A 57 3.11 -8.17 14.52
C THR A 57 2.60 -7.02 13.66
N TYR A 58 3.41 -6.00 13.40
CA TYR A 58 3.02 -4.91 12.52
C TYR A 58 3.22 -5.28 11.05
N LYS A 59 2.13 -5.26 10.27
CA LYS A 59 2.13 -5.66 8.85
C LYS A 59 1.90 -4.45 7.95
N LEU A 60 2.73 -4.30 6.92
CA LEU A 60 2.54 -3.34 5.83
C LEU A 60 1.99 -4.07 4.61
N PHE A 61 1.01 -3.45 3.94
CA PHE A 61 0.37 -4.04 2.76
C PHE A 61 -0.29 -2.97 1.88
N ASN A 62 -0.52 -3.32 0.62
CA ASN A 62 -1.21 -2.47 -0.35
C ASN A 62 -2.69 -2.82 -0.42
N HIS A 63 -3.49 -1.92 -1.00
CA HIS A 63 -4.92 -2.15 -1.20
C HIS A 63 -5.19 -3.40 -2.04
N THR A 64 -4.33 -3.67 -3.02
CA THR A 64 -4.41 -4.85 -3.90
C THR A 64 -4.18 -6.17 -3.18
N ASP A 65 -3.59 -6.14 -1.99
CA ASP A 65 -3.30 -7.33 -1.19
C ASP A 65 -4.53 -7.76 -0.35
N ILE A 66 -5.55 -6.90 -0.24
CA ILE A 66 -6.76 -7.17 0.53
C ILE A 66 -7.67 -8.11 -0.26
N ALA A 67 -7.90 -9.31 0.28
CA ALA A 67 -8.85 -10.26 -0.27
C ALA A 67 -10.28 -9.97 0.20
N GLU A 68 -10.45 -9.53 1.44
CA GLU A 68 -11.77 -9.31 2.04
C GLU A 68 -11.73 -8.21 3.11
N VAL A 69 -12.79 -7.40 3.16
CA VAL A 69 -13.04 -6.44 4.24
C VAL A 69 -14.09 -7.01 5.17
N LYS A 70 -13.69 -7.45 6.36
CA LYS A 70 -14.57 -8.03 7.39
C LYS A 70 -15.40 -6.97 8.10
N PHE A 71 -14.81 -5.79 8.29
CA PHE A 71 -15.46 -4.64 8.91
C PHE A 71 -14.89 -3.35 8.33
N GLU A 72 -15.76 -2.41 7.96
CA GLU A 72 -15.34 -1.06 7.60
C GLU A 72 -15.29 -0.18 8.84
N GLY A 73 -14.14 0.44 9.08
CA GLY A 73 -13.90 1.33 10.21
C GLY A 73 -14.82 2.55 10.23
N TYR A 74 -14.80 3.30 11.33
CA TYR A 74 -15.67 4.45 11.50
C TYR A 74 -15.43 5.52 10.43
N ARG A 75 -16.50 5.94 9.74
CA ARG A 75 -16.47 6.95 8.69
C ARG A 75 -17.36 8.13 9.04
N ASN A 76 -16.75 9.28 9.24
CA ASN A 76 -17.44 10.57 9.35
C ASN A 76 -17.10 11.48 8.16
N LYS A 77 -17.62 12.71 8.16
CA LYS A 77 -17.38 13.68 7.09
C LYS A 77 -15.88 13.97 6.88
N ILE A 78 -15.11 14.11 7.96
CA ILE A 78 -13.67 14.41 7.91
C ILE A 78 -12.92 13.24 7.29
N GLU A 79 -13.24 12.02 7.71
CA GLU A 79 -12.68 10.78 7.18
C GLU A 79 -13.01 10.58 5.69
N GLY A 80 -14.23 10.92 5.26
CA GLY A 80 -14.60 10.93 3.84
C GLY A 80 -13.78 11.94 3.02
N GLN A 81 -13.55 13.14 3.55
CA GLN A 81 -12.71 14.16 2.90
C GLN A 81 -11.23 13.74 2.83
N PHE A 82 -10.72 13.11 3.90
CA PHE A 82 -9.39 12.54 3.92
C PHE A 82 -9.24 11.46 2.85
N ALA A 83 -10.17 10.49 2.80
CA ALA A 83 -10.18 9.41 1.82
C ALA A 83 -10.12 9.92 0.36
N ALA A 84 -10.93 10.93 0.03
CA ALA A 84 -10.93 11.52 -1.31
C ALA A 84 -9.55 12.13 -1.67
N LYS A 85 -8.98 12.95 -0.77
CA LYS A 85 -7.66 13.57 -0.98
C LYS A 85 -6.54 12.55 -1.02
N PHE A 86 -6.58 11.55 -0.14
CA PHE A 86 -5.60 10.49 -0.06
C PHE A 86 -5.55 9.66 -1.34
N LYS A 87 -6.71 9.25 -1.87
CA LYS A 87 -6.78 8.50 -3.15
C LYS A 87 -6.13 9.28 -4.30
N MET A 88 -6.41 10.58 -4.40
CA MET A 88 -5.78 11.45 -5.41
C MET A 88 -4.26 11.50 -5.25
N TRP A 89 -3.80 11.85 -4.03
CA TRP A 89 -2.36 11.95 -3.73
C TRP A 89 -1.62 10.63 -3.96
N ARG A 90 -2.18 9.50 -3.52
CA ARG A 90 -1.63 8.16 -3.73
C ARG A 90 -1.43 7.93 -5.23
N ASN A 91 -2.46 8.10 -6.04
CA ASN A 91 -2.38 7.80 -7.48
C ASN A 91 -1.30 8.64 -8.18
N GLU A 92 -1.17 9.93 -7.84
CA GLU A 92 -0.08 10.78 -8.34
C GLU A 92 1.30 10.32 -7.84
N PHE A 93 1.41 9.93 -6.58
CA PHE A 93 2.68 9.53 -5.97
C PHE A 93 3.21 8.23 -6.59
N VAL A 94 2.36 7.21 -6.74
CA VAL A 94 2.78 5.92 -7.30
C VAL A 94 3.09 6.02 -8.79
N GLU A 95 2.40 6.89 -9.53
CA GLU A 95 2.81 7.19 -10.91
C GLU A 95 4.26 7.74 -10.94
N LYS A 96 4.61 8.68 -10.05
CA LYS A 96 5.99 9.22 -9.95
C LYS A 96 7.01 8.17 -9.56
N VAL A 97 6.71 7.30 -8.59
CA VAL A 97 7.62 6.22 -8.16
C VAL A 97 7.82 5.20 -9.29
N ILE A 98 6.74 4.77 -9.95
CA ILE A 98 6.81 3.84 -11.10
C ILE A 98 7.62 4.47 -12.24
N GLU A 99 7.41 5.74 -12.55
CA GLU A 99 8.17 6.44 -13.59
C GLU A 99 9.66 6.57 -13.25
N LYS A 100 9.99 6.89 -11.99
CA LYS A 100 11.39 6.94 -11.52
C LYS A 100 12.06 5.57 -11.66
N ASN A 101 11.40 4.51 -11.22
CA ASN A 101 11.91 3.15 -11.30
C ASN A 101 12.11 2.70 -12.77
N LYS A 102 11.17 3.00 -13.67
CA LYS A 102 11.30 2.72 -15.11
C LYS A 102 12.49 3.43 -15.75
N LYS A 103 12.68 4.72 -15.44
CA LYS A 103 13.83 5.50 -15.95
C LYS A 103 15.17 4.92 -15.47
N GLN A 104 15.24 4.51 -14.21
CA GLN A 104 16.44 3.89 -13.65
C GLN A 104 16.76 2.53 -14.29
N GLN A 105 15.75 1.70 -14.52
CA GLN A 105 15.91 0.41 -15.20
C GLN A 105 16.39 0.59 -16.65
N GLN A 106 15.78 1.51 -17.41
CA GLN A 106 16.20 1.81 -18.78
C GLN A 106 17.64 2.34 -18.85
N ALA A 107 18.05 3.20 -17.91
CA ALA A 107 19.42 3.69 -17.83
C ALA A 107 20.42 2.54 -17.57
N GLN A 108 20.09 1.62 -16.65
CA GLN A 108 20.93 0.45 -16.36
C GLN A 108 21.04 -0.52 -17.55
N GLU A 109 19.95 -0.77 -18.27
CA GLU A 109 19.94 -1.64 -19.46
C GLU A 109 20.80 -1.07 -20.60
N LEU A 110 20.75 0.25 -20.82
CA LEU A 110 21.58 0.94 -21.81
C LEU A 110 23.07 0.89 -21.45
N GLU A 111 23.43 1.07 -20.18
CA GLU A 111 24.81 0.92 -19.71
C GLU A 111 25.35 -0.51 -19.87
N ILE A 112 24.52 -1.52 -19.58
CA ILE A 112 24.91 -2.94 -19.72
C ILE A 112 25.11 -3.28 -21.21
N LYS A 113 24.27 -2.77 -22.10
CA LYS A 113 24.40 -3.01 -23.54
C LYS A 113 25.64 -2.33 -24.13
N GLY A 114 25.92 -1.09 -23.72
CA GLY A 114 27.13 -0.36 -24.14
C GLY A 114 28.45 -1.03 -23.70
N LYS A 115 28.46 -1.74 -22.56
CA LYS A 115 29.63 -2.51 -22.09
C LYS A 115 29.83 -3.86 -22.79
N LYS A 116 28.83 -4.39 -23.50
CA LYS A 116 28.92 -5.66 -24.25
C LYS A 116 29.34 -5.47 -25.72
N GLU A 117 29.33 -4.24 -26.21
CA GLU A 117 29.71 -3.88 -27.59
C GLU A 117 31.15 -3.34 -27.69
N ILE A 118 31.94 -3.44 -26.60
CA ILE A 118 33.39 -3.14 -26.51
C ILE A 118 34.10 -4.43 -26.12
#